data_AF-A0A699TXH9-F1
#
_entry.id   AF-A0A699TXH9-F1
#
_cell.length_a   1.000
_cell.length_b   1.000
_cell.length_c   1.000
_cell.angle_alpha   90.00
_cell.angle_beta   90.00
_cell.angle_gamma   90.00
#
_symmetry.space_group_name_H-M   'P 1'
#
loop_
_entity.id
_entity.type
_entity.pdbx_description
1 polymer ?
#
loop_
_entity_poly.entity_id
_entity_poly.type
_entity_poly.pdbx_seq_one_letter_code
_entity_poly.pdbx_strand_id
1 'polypeptide(L)'
;CEDAFKTRLAVYKFEGNALAWWKSYKQTKGGDAWLVTVTWADFKKLFFLQFFPRAEQERLKREYHSIRQTSSETSMEFMQRFLRLAGFLGAAAGTEEEQAKNFQWGLHRKRSGDRHQPTSQQSSHRSHGHNNDRHESDRRGGNDNHRGSNNNNNYSSSN
;
A
#
# COMPACT_ATOMS: atom_id res chain seq x y z
N CYS A 1 -20.98 3.59 37.04
CA CYS A 1 -19.65 3.22 37.60
C CYS A 1 -18.83 4.50 37.71
N GLU A 2 -18.47 4.88 38.94
CA GLU A 2 -17.73 6.10 39.26
C GLU A 2 -16.37 6.10 38.57
N ASP A 3 -15.98 7.21 37.94
CA ASP A 3 -14.77 7.30 37.12
C ASP A 3 -13.48 7.05 37.91
N ALA A 4 -13.48 7.43 39.19
CA ALA A 4 -12.41 7.10 40.13
C ALA A 4 -12.23 5.58 40.31
N PHE A 5 -13.32 4.80 40.32
CA PHE A 5 -13.25 3.34 40.43
C PHE A 5 -12.63 2.70 39.18
N LYS A 6 -13.04 3.15 37.98
CA LYS A 6 -12.45 2.67 36.71
C LYS A 6 -10.94 2.94 36.67
N THR A 7 -10.53 4.13 37.09
CA THR A 7 -9.13 4.54 37.16
C THR A 7 -8.35 3.67 38.14
N ARG A 8 -8.87 3.44 39.35
CA ARG A 8 -8.24 2.55 40.35
C ARG A 8 -8.06 1.13 39.83
N LEU A 9 -9.09 0.58 39.17
CA LEU A 9 -9.05 -0.77 38.61
C LEU A 9 -8.00 -0.90 37.49
N ALA A 10 -7.89 0.11 36.61
CA ALA A 10 -6.89 0.13 35.56
C ALA A 10 -5.46 0.23 36.14
N VAL A 11 -5.26 1.11 37.12
CA VAL A 11 -3.97 1.32 37.79
C VAL A 11 -3.51 0.07 38.54
N TYR A 12 -4.42 -0.75 39.06
CA TYR A 12 -4.08 -2.02 39.70
C TYR A 12 -3.35 -2.99 38.75
N LYS A 13 -3.52 -2.83 37.44
CA LYS A 13 -2.82 -3.61 36.41
C LYS A 13 -1.50 -2.99 35.96
N PHE A 14 -1.12 -1.83 36.48
CA PHE A 14 0.16 -1.20 36.13
C PHE A 14 1.31 -1.86 36.87
N GLU A 15 2.38 -2.13 36.14
CA GLU A 15 3.61 -2.72 36.64
C GLU A 15 4.82 -1.89 36.17
N GLY A 16 5.95 -2.06 36.85
CA GLY A 16 7.23 -1.42 36.48
C GLY A 16 7.11 0.09 36.24
N ASN A 17 7.54 0.53 35.06
CA ASN A 17 7.57 1.94 34.67
C ASN A 17 6.18 2.60 34.69
N ALA A 18 5.12 1.89 34.30
CA ALA A 18 3.77 2.44 34.28
C ALA A 18 3.28 2.78 35.69
N LEU A 19 3.57 1.90 36.66
CA LEU A 19 3.21 2.13 38.06
C LEU A 19 4.03 3.27 38.68
N ALA A 20 5.33 3.31 38.39
CA ALA A 20 6.23 4.37 38.87
C ALA A 20 5.78 5.75 38.35
N TRP A 21 5.53 5.85 37.04
CA TRP A 21 4.99 7.06 36.40
C TRP A 21 3.69 7.50 37.06
N TRP A 22 2.72 6.59 37.22
CA TRP A 22 1.41 6.93 37.76
C TRP A 22 1.50 7.44 39.20
N LYS A 23 2.31 6.80 40.04
CA LYS A 23 2.55 7.23 41.43
C LYS A 23 3.12 8.66 41.47
N SER A 24 4.16 8.94 40.69
CA SER A 24 4.76 10.27 40.63
C SER A 24 3.80 11.32 40.07
N TYR A 25 3.11 11.02 38.97
CA TYR A 25 2.16 11.94 38.34
C TYR A 25 1.02 12.30 39.31
N LYS A 26 0.39 11.29 39.94
CA LYS A 26 -0.65 11.50 40.96
C LYS A 26 -0.14 12.37 42.12
N GLN A 27 1.07 12.10 42.61
CA GLN A 27 1.65 12.85 43.72
C GLN A 27 1.81 14.35 43.38
N THR A 28 2.32 14.67 42.19
CA THR A 28 2.49 16.06 41.74
C THR A 28 1.17 16.83 41.56
N LYS A 29 0.04 16.12 41.46
CA LYS A 29 -1.29 16.71 41.28
C LYS A 29 -2.09 16.86 42.58
N GLY A 30 -1.53 16.47 43.72
CA GLY A 30 -2.22 16.52 45.02
C GLY A 30 -2.63 15.14 45.58
N GLY A 31 -2.07 14.05 45.03
CA GLY A 31 -2.25 12.71 45.59
C GLY A 31 -3.67 12.16 45.41
N ASP A 32 -4.18 11.48 46.43
CA ASP A 32 -5.50 10.83 46.38
C ASP A 32 -6.66 11.82 46.32
N ALA A 33 -6.48 13.06 46.80
CA ALA A 33 -7.45 14.13 46.67
C ALA A 33 -7.66 14.56 45.20
N TRP A 34 -6.64 14.42 44.35
CA TRP A 34 -6.78 14.63 42.91
C TRP A 34 -7.41 13.42 42.21
N LEU A 35 -7.19 12.21 42.71
CA LEU A 35 -7.74 11.00 42.11
C LEU A 35 -9.28 10.98 42.11
N VAL A 36 -9.92 11.64 43.08
CA VAL A 36 -11.40 11.75 43.11
C VAL A 36 -11.95 12.75 42.08
N THR A 37 -11.11 13.63 41.53
CA THR A 37 -11.52 14.63 40.53
C THR A 37 -11.20 14.21 39.10
N VAL A 38 -10.29 13.25 38.89
CA VAL A 38 -9.93 12.80 37.54
C VAL A 38 -11.06 11.99 36.90
N THR A 39 -11.51 12.43 35.72
CA THR A 39 -12.47 11.67 34.93
C THR A 39 -11.78 10.47 34.26
N TRP A 40 -12.56 9.46 33.89
CA TRP A 40 -12.03 8.31 33.16
C TRP A 40 -11.49 8.72 31.77
N ALA A 41 -12.10 9.71 31.14
CA ALA A 41 -11.65 10.26 29.87
C ALA A 41 -10.27 10.93 30.01
N ASP A 42 -10.07 11.74 31.06
CA ASP A 42 -8.80 12.41 31.32
C ASP A 42 -7.70 11.41 31.67
N PHE A 43 -8.01 10.40 32.50
CA PHE A 43 -7.07 9.31 32.77
C PHE A 43 -6.61 8.63 31.48
N LYS A 44 -7.55 8.20 30.63
CA LYS A 44 -7.20 7.58 29.35
C LYS A 44 -6.33 8.50 28.49
N LYS A 45 -6.68 9.80 28.42
CA LYS A 45 -5.92 10.79 27.67
C LYS A 45 -4.48 10.90 28.18
N LEU A 46 -4.28 10.97 29.50
CA LEU A 46 -2.95 11.02 30.11
C LEU A 46 -2.15 9.74 29.86
N PHE A 47 -2.77 8.58 30.06
CA PHE A 47 -2.14 7.29 29.83
C PHE A 47 -1.70 7.12 28.36
N PHE A 48 -2.60 7.40 27.42
CA PHE A 48 -2.26 7.34 26.00
C PHE A 48 -1.22 8.39 25.62
N LEU A 49 -1.25 9.61 26.17
CA LEU A 49 -0.20 10.59 25.88
C LEU A 49 1.19 10.11 26.32
N GLN A 50 1.28 9.42 27.46
CA GLN A 50 2.54 8.92 28.01
C GLN A 50 3.07 7.68 27.29
N PHE A 51 2.22 6.67 27.10
CA PHE A 51 2.65 5.34 26.62
C PHE A 51 2.30 5.10 25.16
N PHE A 52 1.48 5.96 24.57
CA PHE A 52 1.08 5.88 23.17
C PHE A 52 1.09 7.25 22.49
N PRO A 53 2.28 7.87 22.34
CA PRO A 53 2.43 9.25 21.88
C PRO A 53 1.75 9.49 20.52
N ARG A 54 1.45 10.75 20.21
CA ARG A 54 0.83 11.14 18.92
C ARG A 54 1.57 10.59 17.71
N ALA A 55 2.90 10.52 17.74
CA ALA A 55 3.70 9.96 16.64
C ALA A 55 3.33 8.49 16.35
N GLU A 56 3.16 7.66 17.39
CA GLU A 56 2.74 6.26 17.22
C GLU A 56 1.28 6.16 16.76
N GLN A 57 0.40 7.03 17.28
CA GLN A 57 -1.00 7.10 16.81
C GLN A 57 -1.05 7.42 15.32
N GLU A 58 -0.30 8.43 14.88
CA GLU A 58 -0.22 8.81 13.47
C GLU A 58 0.46 7.73 12.61
N ARG A 59 1.46 7.02 13.16
CA ARG A 59 2.07 5.88 12.48
C ARG A 59 1.04 4.77 12.24
N LEU A 60 0.26 4.39 13.26
CA LEU A 60 -0.81 3.38 13.10
C LEU A 60 -1.89 3.85 12.14
N LYS A 61 -2.28 5.13 12.18
CA LYS A 61 -3.22 5.70 11.19
C LYS A 61 -2.69 5.54 9.77
N ARG A 62 -1.45 5.93 9.50
CA ARG A 62 -0.84 5.80 8.16
C ARG A 62 -0.73 4.34 7.73
N GLU A 63 -0.36 3.45 8.65
CA GLU A 63 -0.29 2.01 8.40
C GLU A 63 -1.66 1.45 8.00
N TYR A 64 -2.73 1.88 8.70
CA TYR A 64 -4.10 1.49 8.38
C TYR A 64 -4.57 2.02 7.02
N HIS A 65 -4.38 3.30 6.73
CA HIS A 65 -4.83 3.90 5.46
C HIS A 65 -4.08 3.36 4.24
N SER A 66 -2.87 2.81 4.43
CA SER A 66 -2.08 2.20 3.37
C SER A 66 -2.08 0.67 3.41
N ILE A 67 -2.92 0.07 4.27
CA ILE A 67 -2.90 -1.36 4.53
C ILE A 67 -3.26 -2.14 3.26
N ARG A 68 -2.49 -3.19 3.00
CA ARG A 68 -2.66 -4.07 1.85
C ARG A 68 -2.05 -5.43 2.13
N GLN A 69 -2.60 -6.45 1.48
CA GLN A 69 -2.10 -7.80 1.55
C GLN A 69 -0.77 -7.91 0.78
N THR A 70 0.29 -8.42 1.42
CA THR A 70 1.59 -8.70 0.82
C THR A 70 1.60 -10.09 0.15
N SER A 71 2.56 -10.34 -0.73
CA SER A 71 2.69 -11.62 -1.42
C SER A 71 2.94 -12.79 -0.47
N SER A 72 3.70 -12.54 0.61
CA SER A 72 4.11 -13.54 1.60
C SER A 72 3.09 -13.78 2.71
N GLU A 73 2.10 -12.89 2.92
CA GLU A 73 1.11 -13.08 3.98
C GLU A 73 -0.16 -13.80 3.49
N THR A 74 -0.69 -14.68 4.32
CA THR A 74 -1.99 -15.31 4.16
C THR A 74 -3.11 -14.29 4.35
N SER A 75 -4.32 -14.59 3.85
CA SER A 75 -5.47 -13.70 4.06
C SER A 75 -5.86 -13.58 5.53
N MET A 76 -5.55 -14.60 6.34
CA MET A 76 -5.80 -14.62 7.77
C MET A 76 -4.84 -13.69 8.54
N GLU A 77 -3.55 -13.73 8.24
CA GLU A 77 -2.56 -12.82 8.83
C GLU A 77 -2.87 -11.36 8.48
N PHE A 78 -3.25 -11.10 7.22
CA PHE A 78 -3.72 -9.79 6.80
C PHE A 78 -4.96 -9.35 7.59
N MET A 79 -5.96 -10.23 7.75
CA MET A 79 -7.16 -9.94 8.53
C MET A 79 -6.84 -9.62 9.99
N GLN A 80 -5.96 -10.40 10.62
CA GLN A 80 -5.53 -10.15 11.99
C GLN A 80 -4.84 -8.78 12.12
N ARG A 81 -3.95 -8.44 11.18
CA ARG A 81 -3.27 -7.15 11.15
C ARG A 81 -4.25 -6.00 10.92
N PHE A 82 -5.20 -6.17 10.02
CA PHE A 82 -6.28 -5.21 9.75
C PHE A 82 -7.13 -4.97 11.00
N LEU A 83 -7.63 -6.04 11.63
CA LEU A 83 -8.46 -5.96 12.84
C LEU A 83 -7.69 -5.34 14.01
N ARG A 84 -6.40 -5.67 14.15
CA ARG A 84 -5.53 -5.05 15.15
C ARG A 84 -5.45 -3.54 14.94
N LEU A 85 -5.18 -3.08 13.71
CA LEU A 85 -5.09 -1.66 13.40
C LEU A 85 -6.42 -0.94 13.57
N ALA A 86 -7.53 -1.51 13.08
CA ALA A 86 -8.87 -0.96 13.26
C ALA A 86 -9.25 -0.86 14.74
N GLY A 87 -8.95 -1.90 15.53
CA GLY A 87 -9.19 -1.91 16.98
C GLY A 87 -8.41 -0.84 17.73
N PHE A 88 -7.16 -0.56 17.34
CA PHE A 88 -6.38 0.53 17.92
C PHE A 88 -6.92 1.92 17.55
N LEU A 89 -7.41 2.08 16.32
CA LEU A 89 -7.94 3.36 15.84
C LEU A 89 -9.36 3.64 16.36
N GLY A 90 -10.13 2.59 16.67
CA GLY A 90 -11.51 2.71 17.14
C GLY A 90 -12.32 3.58 16.18
N ALA A 91 -12.92 4.66 16.70
CA ALA A 91 -13.69 5.62 15.89
C ALA A 91 -12.87 6.26 14.74
N ALA A 92 -11.54 6.34 14.85
CA ALA A 92 -10.70 6.88 13.79
C ALA A 92 -10.48 5.91 12.61
N ALA A 93 -10.93 4.65 12.72
CA ALA A 93 -10.88 3.69 11.62
C ALA A 93 -11.97 3.92 10.56
N GLY A 94 -12.94 4.79 10.82
CA GLY A 94 -14.10 5.04 9.95
C GLY A 94 -15.30 4.17 10.28
N THR A 95 -16.37 4.31 9.50
CA THR A 95 -17.58 3.48 9.64
C THR A 95 -17.31 2.03 9.24
N GLU A 96 -18.21 1.11 9.61
CA GLU A 96 -18.06 -0.30 9.22
C GLU A 96 -17.99 -0.48 7.70
N GLU A 97 -18.72 0.34 6.93
CA GLU A 97 -18.69 0.33 5.47
C GLU A 97 -17.34 0.82 4.91
N GLU A 98 -16.74 1.86 5.51
CA GLU A 98 -15.42 2.35 5.12
C GLU A 98 -14.34 1.30 5.44
N GLN A 99 -14.43 0.68 6.62
CA GLN A 99 -13.54 -0.41 7.01
C GLN A 99 -13.66 -1.59 6.05
N ALA A 100 -14.89 -2.00 5.69
CA ALA A 100 -15.13 -3.08 4.74
C ALA A 100 -14.54 -2.77 3.36
N LYS A 101 -14.71 -1.54 2.87
CA LYS A 101 -14.08 -1.10 1.60
C LYS A 101 -12.56 -1.17 1.68
N ASN A 102 -11.95 -0.64 2.74
CA ASN A 102 -10.49 -0.69 2.94
C ASN A 102 -9.98 -2.13 2.97
N PHE A 103 -10.71 -3.02 3.64
CA PHE A 103 -10.38 -4.44 3.68
C PHE A 103 -10.44 -5.09 2.29
N GLN A 104 -11.52 -4.86 1.53
CA GLN A 104 -11.66 -5.36 0.17
C GLN A 104 -10.54 -4.85 -0.75
N TRP A 105 -10.25 -3.55 -0.72
CA TRP A 105 -9.14 -2.95 -1.48
C TRP A 105 -7.79 -3.56 -1.12
N GLY A 106 -7.56 -3.80 0.18
CA GLY A 106 -6.33 -4.43 0.67
C GLY A 106 -6.11 -5.85 0.14
N LEU A 107 -7.19 -6.62 -0.11
CA LEU A 107 -7.14 -7.98 -0.67
C LEU A 107 -6.98 -8.02 -2.20
N HIS A 108 -7.60 -7.09 -2.93
CA HIS A 108 -7.79 -7.21 -4.39
C HIS A 108 -6.51 -7.10 -5.25
N ARG A 109 -5.37 -6.67 -4.68
CA ARG A 109 -4.12 -6.54 -5.44
C ARG A 109 -3.46 -7.90 -5.78
N LYS A 110 -3.80 -9.00 -5.09
CA LYS A 110 -3.31 -10.34 -5.48
C LYS A 110 -3.90 -10.84 -6.81
N ARG A 111 -5.18 -10.57 -7.10
CA ARG A 111 -5.86 -11.12 -8.29
C ARG A 111 -5.49 -10.44 -9.61
N SER A 112 -4.93 -9.24 -9.57
CA SER A 112 -4.56 -8.51 -10.80
C SER A 112 -3.11 -8.75 -11.25
N GLY A 113 -2.31 -9.49 -10.48
CA GLY A 113 -0.92 -9.82 -10.81
C GLY A 113 -0.76 -11.02 -11.75
N ASP A 114 -1.77 -11.90 -11.83
CA ASP A 114 -1.76 -13.11 -12.69
C ASP A 114 -2.42 -12.89 -14.06
N ARG A 115 -2.46 -11.65 -14.55
CA ARG A 115 -2.86 -11.42 -15.94
C ARG A 115 -1.70 -11.84 -16.84
N HIS A 116 -1.80 -13.07 -17.33
CA HIS A 116 -0.97 -13.61 -18.40
C HIS A 116 -0.87 -12.57 -19.52
N GLN A 117 0.34 -12.19 -19.90
CA GLN A 117 0.57 -11.57 -21.20
C GLN A 117 0.07 -12.58 -22.25
N PRO A 118 -0.80 -12.19 -23.20
CA PRO A 118 -0.85 -12.92 -24.45
C PRO A 118 0.50 -12.64 -25.13
N THR A 119 1.36 -13.64 -25.22
CA THR A 119 2.52 -13.62 -26.11
C THR A 119 2.00 -13.53 -27.55
N SER A 120 1.80 -12.31 -28.02
CA SER A 120 1.70 -12.01 -29.45
C SER A 120 3.11 -11.77 -29.95
N GLN A 121 3.61 -12.71 -30.76
CA GLN A 121 4.74 -12.66 -31.72
C GLN A 121 5.29 -14.10 -31.84
N GLN A 122 5.61 -14.67 -32.99
CA GLN A 122 5.50 -14.29 -34.39
C GLN A 122 5.81 -15.57 -35.20
N SER A 123 5.24 -15.66 -36.39
CA SER A 123 5.43 -16.67 -37.43
C SER A 123 6.83 -17.30 -37.56
N SER A 124 6.91 -18.63 -37.74
CA SER A 124 8.01 -19.26 -38.50
C SER A 124 7.69 -20.68 -39.00
N HIS A 125 7.44 -20.77 -40.32
CA HIS A 125 7.71 -21.90 -41.24
C HIS A 125 6.93 -23.24 -41.10
N ARG A 126 6.16 -23.57 -42.14
CA ARG A 126 6.50 -24.55 -43.21
C ARG A 126 5.21 -25.07 -43.87
N SER A 127 5.03 -24.79 -45.16
CA SER A 127 4.33 -25.74 -46.04
C SER A 127 4.82 -25.53 -47.47
N HIS A 128 5.55 -26.52 -47.96
CA HIS A 128 6.10 -26.60 -49.30
C HIS A 128 5.02 -27.25 -50.17
N GLY A 129 4.40 -26.46 -51.06
CA GLY A 129 3.44 -26.93 -52.05
C GLY A 129 3.92 -26.55 -53.44
N HIS A 130 4.43 -27.53 -54.17
CA HIS A 130 4.61 -27.42 -55.62
C HIS A 130 3.24 -27.38 -56.30
N ASN A 131 3.10 -26.58 -57.36
CA ASN A 131 2.45 -26.96 -58.61
C ASN A 131 2.75 -25.94 -59.72
N ASN A 132 3.11 -26.49 -60.87
CA ASN A 132 3.38 -25.80 -62.13
C ASN A 132 2.09 -25.16 -62.68
N ASP A 133 2.24 -24.07 -63.45
CA ASP A 133 1.97 -24.10 -64.89
C ASP A 133 1.89 -22.68 -65.49
N ARG A 134 2.47 -22.58 -66.69
CA ARG A 134 2.04 -21.80 -67.85
C ARG A 134 2.55 -20.37 -68.11
N HIS A 135 3.14 -20.31 -69.30
CA HIS A 135 3.10 -19.27 -70.33
C HIS A 135 4.15 -18.15 -70.29
N GLU A 136 5.30 -18.53 -70.86
CA GLU A 136 5.95 -17.87 -72.00
C GLU A 136 5.11 -16.78 -72.70
N SER A 137 5.61 -15.55 -72.65
CA SER A 137 5.54 -14.62 -73.77
C SER A 137 6.82 -13.78 -73.80
N ASP A 138 7.49 -13.91 -74.94
CA ASP A 138 8.70 -13.21 -75.35
C ASP A 138 8.49 -11.69 -75.47
N ARG A 139 9.50 -10.97 -74.96
CA ARG A 139 10.24 -9.87 -75.61
C ARG A 139 9.58 -8.52 -75.96
N ARG A 140 10.43 -7.52 -75.69
CA ARG A 140 10.69 -6.23 -76.37
C ARG A 140 9.92 -4.99 -75.89
N GLY A 141 10.70 -4.02 -75.41
CA GLY A 141 10.57 -2.63 -75.89
C GLY A 141 10.91 -1.53 -74.89
N GLY A 142 11.96 -0.75 -75.20
CA GLY A 142 12.20 0.64 -74.70
C GLY A 142 12.97 0.71 -73.39
N ASN A 143 14.27 1.01 -73.34
CA ASN A 143 14.97 2.25 -73.72
C ASN A 143 14.36 3.49 -73.04
N ASP A 144 15.06 4.06 -72.06
CA ASP A 144 15.61 5.42 -72.18
C ASP A 144 16.48 5.80 -70.96
N ASN A 145 17.62 6.40 -71.28
CA ASN A 145 18.68 6.85 -70.39
C ASN A 145 18.45 8.31 -69.94
N HIS A 146 18.56 8.59 -68.63
CA HIS A 146 18.99 9.89 -68.09
C HIS A 146 19.92 9.59 -66.91
N ARG A 147 21.25 9.64 -67.04
CA ARG A 147 22.16 10.80 -67.15
C ARG A 147 22.04 11.76 -65.97
N GLY A 148 22.95 11.62 -65.00
CA GLY A 148 23.14 12.58 -63.90
C GLY A 148 24.13 12.10 -62.83
N SER A 149 25.43 12.12 -63.15
CA SER A 149 26.48 12.23 -62.12
C SER A 149 26.33 13.57 -61.39
N ASN A 150 26.54 13.61 -60.07
CA ASN A 150 27.79 14.11 -59.48
C ASN A 150 27.64 14.36 -57.97
N ASN A 151 28.41 13.60 -57.22
CA ASN A 151 29.21 13.95 -56.03
C ASN A 151 29.17 15.41 -55.51
N ASN A 152 28.96 15.64 -54.21
CA ASN A 152 30.05 16.06 -53.30
C ASN A 152 29.63 16.22 -51.81
N ASN A 153 30.65 16.02 -50.97
CA ASN A 153 30.74 16.15 -49.51
C ASN A 153 30.50 17.57 -48.94
N ASN A 154 30.11 17.67 -47.67
CA ASN A 154 31.00 18.00 -46.51
C ASN A 154 30.40 18.98 -45.47
N TYR A 155 30.97 18.89 -44.26
CA TYR A 155 31.08 19.84 -43.13
C TYR A 155 30.07 19.80 -41.96
N SER A 156 30.48 19.07 -40.93
CA SER A 156 30.78 19.49 -39.54
C SER A 156 29.94 20.54 -38.79
N SER A 157 29.59 20.14 -37.56
CA SER A 157 29.72 20.88 -36.29
C SER A 157 29.02 22.23 -36.12
N SER A 158 28.06 22.29 -35.19
CA SER A 158 28.28 23.13 -34.00
C SER A 158 27.49 22.61 -32.80
N ASN A 159 28.19 22.60 -31.68
CA ASN A 159 27.71 22.44 -30.31
C ASN A 159 27.01 23.72 -29.85
#